data_AF-Q6DSZ4-F1
#
_entry.id   AF-Q6DSZ4-F1
#
_cell.length_a   1.000
_cell.length_b   1.000
_cell.length_c   1.000
_cell.angle_alpha   90.00
_cell.angle_beta   90.00
_cell.angle_gamma   90.00
#
_symmetry.space_group_name_H-M   'P 1'
#
loop_
_entity.id
_entity.type
_entity.pdbx_description
1 polymer ?
#
loop_
_entity_poly.entity_id
_entity_poly.type
_entity_poly.pdbx_seq_one_letter_code
_entity_poly.pdbx_strand_id
1 'polypeptide(L)'
;SITCSLNGYTPGYYGPMSIENFKKLNEAYQILQTALKKGLPALKENNGKVDVTYSYTCSGNGNNNCSEEATGVNNQNNGTKTKIQTIDGKSVTTTISSKVVDSTASGNTLHVSYTEITNKLDGVPDSAQALLAQASTLINTINEACPYFHANNSSEANAPKFSTTTGKICGAFSEEISAIQKMITDAQELVNQTSVINEHEQSTPVGGNNGKPFNPFTDASFAQGMLANASAQAKMLNLAHQVGQTINPDNLTGS
;
A
#
# COMPACT_ATOMS: atom_id res chain seq x y z
N SER A 1 10.93 -15.25 -4.04
CA SER A 1 11.51 -14.30 -3.07
C SER A 1 12.31 -13.25 -3.83
N ILE A 2 12.59 -12.11 -3.21
CA ILE A 2 13.58 -11.12 -3.70
C ILE A 2 14.80 -11.22 -2.79
N THR A 3 16.00 -11.26 -3.38
CA THR A 3 17.26 -11.42 -2.64
C THR A 3 18.02 -10.10 -2.62
N CYS A 4 18.23 -9.53 -1.43
CA CYS A 4 19.04 -8.33 -1.23
C CYS A 4 20.46 -8.72 -0.84
N SER A 5 21.36 -8.88 -1.82
CA SER A 5 22.72 -9.39 -1.60
C SER A 5 23.82 -8.54 -2.26
N LEU A 6 23.54 -7.26 -2.54
CA LEU A 6 24.52 -6.34 -3.12
C LEU A 6 25.43 -5.77 -2.02
N ASN A 7 26.66 -6.27 -1.95
CA ASN A 7 27.68 -5.87 -0.98
C ASN A 7 28.68 -4.88 -1.60
N GLY A 8 29.41 -4.13 -0.76
CA GLY A 8 30.46 -3.21 -1.21
C GLY A 8 29.95 -1.85 -1.73
N TYR A 9 28.64 -1.62 -1.70
CA TYR A 9 28.01 -0.36 -2.09
C TYR A 9 27.16 0.19 -0.95
N THR A 10 27.27 1.49 -0.68
CA THR A 10 26.43 2.17 0.30
C THR A 10 24.99 2.29 -0.21
N PRO A 11 23.97 1.89 0.57
CA PRO A 11 22.58 2.09 0.17
C PRO A 11 22.20 3.56 0.01
N GLY A 12 21.36 3.87 -0.97
CA GLY A 12 20.88 5.23 -1.22
C GLY A 12 20.48 5.49 -2.66
N TYR A 13 20.35 6.77 -2.99
CA TYR A 13 19.94 7.24 -4.31
C TYR A 13 20.85 6.67 -5.41
N TYR A 14 20.26 6.03 -6.41
CA TYR A 14 20.96 5.37 -7.51
C TYR A 14 21.96 4.28 -7.05
N GLY A 15 21.79 3.76 -5.84
CA GLY A 15 22.50 2.62 -5.28
C GLY A 15 21.53 1.50 -4.86
N PRO A 16 21.95 0.52 -4.05
CA PRO A 16 21.02 -0.45 -3.50
C PRO A 16 19.99 0.23 -2.59
N MET A 17 18.75 -0.25 -2.63
CA MET A 17 17.75 0.10 -1.62
C MET A 17 18.22 -0.43 -0.25
N SER A 18 18.12 0.40 0.79
CA SER A 18 18.43 -0.04 2.15
C SER A 18 17.45 -1.13 2.59
N ILE A 19 17.89 -2.04 3.48
CA ILE A 19 16.99 -3.06 4.03
C ILE A 19 15.87 -2.42 4.87
N GLU A 20 16.10 -1.25 5.46
CA GLU A 20 15.06 -0.48 6.14
C GLU A 20 13.95 -0.07 5.16
N ASN A 21 14.29 0.53 4.03
CA ASN A 21 13.31 0.90 3.00
C ASN A 21 12.65 -0.34 2.39
N PHE A 22 13.40 -1.43 2.19
CA PHE A 22 12.83 -2.67 1.69
C PHE A 22 11.84 -3.31 2.68
N LYS A 23 12.09 -3.22 4.00
CA LYS A 23 11.13 -3.68 5.03
C LYS A 23 9.83 -2.87 4.97
N LYS A 24 9.91 -1.54 4.86
CA LYS A 24 8.74 -0.65 4.69
C LYS A 24 7.94 -1.01 3.42
N LEU A 25 8.65 -1.13 2.29
CA LEU A 25 8.08 -1.53 0.99
C LEU A 25 7.39 -2.90 1.09
N ASN A 26 8.08 -3.90 1.67
CA ASN A 26 7.56 -5.25 1.78
C ASN A 26 6.35 -5.33 2.70
N GLU A 27 6.32 -4.66 3.85
CA GLU A 27 5.13 -4.67 4.74
C GLU A 27 3.89 -4.13 4.00
N ALA A 28 4.02 -2.99 3.33
CA ALA A 28 2.94 -2.41 2.53
C ALA A 28 2.50 -3.35 1.40
N TYR A 29 3.45 -3.95 0.67
CA TYR A 29 3.16 -4.93 -0.37
C TYR A 29 2.39 -6.16 0.17
N GLN A 30 2.82 -6.73 1.29
CA GLN A 30 2.17 -7.92 1.86
C GLN A 30 0.76 -7.63 2.35
N ILE A 31 0.52 -6.45 2.94
CA ILE A 31 -0.82 -6.00 3.34
C ILE A 31 -1.73 -5.88 2.11
N LEU A 32 -1.27 -5.16 1.07
CA LEU A 32 -2.03 -4.96 -0.16
C LEU A 32 -2.36 -6.29 -0.84
N GLN A 33 -1.39 -7.16 -1.02
CA GLN A 33 -1.59 -8.46 -1.67
C GLN A 33 -2.54 -9.36 -0.88
N THR A 34 -2.47 -9.33 0.45
CA THR A 34 -3.38 -10.11 1.31
C THR A 34 -4.82 -9.58 1.18
N ALA A 35 -5.01 -8.26 1.22
CA ALA A 35 -6.31 -7.64 1.04
C ALA A 35 -6.90 -7.91 -0.36
N LEU A 36 -6.09 -7.77 -1.43
CA LEU A 36 -6.51 -8.08 -2.80
C LEU A 36 -6.91 -9.54 -2.96
N LYS A 37 -6.17 -10.48 -2.36
CA LYS A 37 -6.50 -11.90 -2.37
C LYS A 37 -7.81 -12.21 -1.64
N LYS A 38 -8.09 -11.51 -0.54
CA LYS A 38 -9.36 -11.63 0.21
C LYS A 38 -10.53 -11.01 -0.55
N GLY A 39 -10.27 -9.97 -1.33
CA GLY A 39 -11.27 -9.11 -1.95
C GLY A 39 -11.45 -7.81 -1.16
N LEU A 40 -11.51 -6.69 -1.88
CA LEU A 40 -11.66 -5.36 -1.27
C LEU A 40 -13.12 -5.13 -0.84
N PRO A 41 -13.37 -4.56 0.35
CA PRO A 41 -14.73 -4.29 0.80
C PRO A 41 -15.33 -3.06 0.08
N ALA A 42 -16.64 -2.87 0.20
CA ALA A 42 -17.29 -1.66 -0.30
C ALA A 42 -16.82 -0.41 0.45
N LEU A 43 -16.88 0.78 -0.19
CA LEU A 43 -16.34 2.03 0.37
C LEU A 43 -16.94 2.44 1.73
N LYS A 44 -18.18 2.03 2.03
CA LYS A 44 -18.83 2.30 3.32
C LYS A 44 -18.30 1.43 4.47
N GLU A 45 -17.66 0.31 4.16
CA GLU A 45 -17.19 -0.67 5.14
C GLU A 45 -15.83 -0.25 5.71
N ASN A 46 -15.85 0.62 6.71
CA ASN A 46 -14.64 1.21 7.26
C ASN A 46 -14.00 0.41 8.41
N ASN A 47 -14.62 -0.68 8.85
CA ASN A 47 -14.22 -1.42 10.06
C ASN A 47 -13.70 -2.84 9.79
N GLY A 48 -13.61 -3.23 8.52
CA GLY A 48 -13.04 -4.51 8.15
C GLY A 48 -11.57 -4.64 8.56
N LYS A 49 -11.13 -5.89 8.67
CA LYS A 49 -9.80 -6.27 9.10
C LYS A 49 -9.28 -7.49 8.34
N VAL A 50 -7.97 -7.56 8.19
CA VAL A 50 -7.26 -8.71 7.62
C VAL A 50 -6.02 -9.03 8.44
N ASP A 51 -5.70 -10.30 8.58
CA ASP A 51 -4.47 -10.75 9.23
C ASP A 51 -3.42 -11.03 8.16
N VAL A 52 -2.21 -10.53 8.37
CA VAL A 52 -1.12 -10.57 7.38
C VAL A 52 0.06 -11.29 8.01
N THR A 53 0.64 -12.24 7.29
CA THR A 53 1.86 -12.94 7.72
C THR A 53 2.88 -12.95 6.59
N TYR A 54 4.11 -12.57 6.90
CA TYR A 54 5.23 -12.67 5.95
C TYR A 54 6.54 -12.95 6.69
N SER A 55 7.49 -13.53 5.97
CA SER A 55 8.82 -13.84 6.49
C SER A 55 9.93 -13.29 5.63
N TYR A 56 11.09 -13.09 6.23
CA TYR A 56 12.36 -12.82 5.56
C TYR A 56 13.50 -13.51 6.30
N THR A 57 14.61 -13.74 5.60
CA THR A 57 15.77 -14.46 6.14
C THR A 57 17.05 -13.65 6.02
N CYS A 58 17.93 -13.76 7.02
CA CYS A 58 19.27 -13.20 6.99
C CYS A 58 20.31 -14.31 7.09
N SER A 59 21.29 -14.29 6.20
CA SER A 59 22.46 -15.17 6.19
C SER A 59 23.72 -14.36 5.84
N GLY A 60 24.89 -14.98 6.01
CA GLY A 60 26.18 -14.37 5.74
C GLY A 60 26.81 -13.67 6.96
N ASN A 61 28.14 -13.71 7.04
CA ASN A 61 28.88 -13.12 8.14
C ASN A 61 28.67 -11.60 8.20
N GLY A 62 28.44 -11.06 9.39
CA GLY A 62 28.21 -9.63 9.62
C GLY A 62 26.79 -9.13 9.30
N ASN A 63 25.87 -9.98 8.85
CA ASN A 63 24.50 -9.57 8.58
C ASN A 63 23.69 -9.34 9.87
N ASN A 64 23.36 -8.09 10.17
CA ASN A 64 22.63 -7.67 11.36
C ASN A 64 21.15 -7.33 11.09
N ASN A 65 20.61 -7.56 9.89
CA ASN A 65 19.24 -7.17 9.54
C ASN A 65 18.15 -7.98 10.28
N CYS A 66 18.55 -9.06 10.95
CA CYS A 66 17.73 -9.94 11.79
C CYS A 66 18.19 -9.96 13.25
N SER A 67 19.03 -9.01 13.69
CA SER A 67 19.51 -8.94 15.08
C SER A 67 18.43 -8.44 16.05
N GLU A 68 18.72 -8.48 17.36
CA GLU A 68 17.86 -7.89 18.39
C GLU A 68 17.62 -6.39 18.14
N GLU A 69 18.64 -5.63 17.72
CA GLU A 69 18.50 -4.20 17.45
C GLU A 69 17.58 -3.94 16.24
N ALA A 70 17.64 -4.80 15.22
CA ALA A 70 16.87 -4.66 14.00
C ALA A 70 15.42 -5.16 14.10
N THR A 71 15.14 -6.08 15.02
CA THR A 71 13.84 -6.76 15.15
C THR A 71 13.15 -6.49 16.48
N GLY A 72 13.91 -6.10 17.50
CA GLY A 72 13.51 -5.98 18.88
C GLY A 72 13.37 -7.31 19.63
N VAL A 73 13.62 -8.46 19.00
CA VAL A 73 13.43 -9.78 19.61
C VAL A 73 14.67 -10.16 20.43
N ASN A 74 14.52 -10.26 21.75
CA ASN A 74 15.65 -10.47 22.69
C ASN A 74 16.39 -11.81 22.51
N ASN A 75 15.71 -12.84 22.00
CA ASN A 75 16.33 -14.13 21.72
C ASN A 75 16.24 -14.45 20.22
N GLN A 76 17.37 -14.44 19.53
CA GLN A 76 17.41 -14.68 18.09
C GLN A 76 16.93 -16.10 17.72
N ASN A 77 17.07 -17.10 18.61
CA ASN A 77 16.60 -18.46 18.34
C ASN A 77 15.38 -18.83 19.19
N ASN A 78 14.21 -18.89 18.54
CA ASN A 78 12.90 -19.16 19.13
C ASN A 78 12.41 -18.05 20.09
N GLY A 79 12.85 -16.81 19.88
CA GLY A 79 12.30 -15.65 20.57
C GLY A 79 11.10 -15.06 19.84
N THR A 80 10.25 -14.37 20.60
CA THR A 80 9.07 -13.67 20.10
C THR A 80 8.94 -12.31 20.78
N LYS A 81 8.44 -11.32 20.05
CA LYS A 81 8.05 -10.02 20.58
C LYS A 81 6.71 -9.61 20.01
N THR A 82 5.83 -9.11 20.88
CA THR A 82 4.57 -8.49 20.46
C THR A 82 4.64 -7.00 20.72
N LYS A 83 4.24 -6.21 19.73
CA LYS A 83 4.12 -4.75 19.83
C LYS A 83 2.80 -4.31 19.22
N ILE A 84 2.29 -3.16 19.67
CA ILE A 84 1.17 -2.49 19.02
C ILE A 84 1.76 -1.44 18.07
N GLN A 85 1.33 -1.46 16.81
CA GLN A 85 1.63 -0.42 15.84
C GLN A 85 0.34 0.24 15.37
N THR A 86 0.42 1.51 14.97
CA THR A 86 -0.73 2.26 14.46
C THR A 86 -0.71 2.25 12.94
N ILE A 87 -1.77 1.73 12.32
CA ILE A 87 -2.01 1.79 10.87
C ILE A 87 -3.34 2.52 10.64
N ASP A 88 -3.33 3.63 9.90
CA ASP A 88 -4.51 4.47 9.63
C ASP A 88 -5.30 4.83 10.89
N GLY A 89 -4.59 5.24 11.95
CA GLY A 89 -5.20 5.58 13.25
C GLY A 89 -5.71 4.40 14.07
N LYS A 90 -5.61 3.15 13.57
CA LYS A 90 -6.04 1.94 14.29
C LYS A 90 -4.88 1.16 14.86
N SER A 91 -5.08 0.59 16.04
CA SER A 91 -4.12 -0.31 16.68
C SER A 91 -4.11 -1.68 15.99
N VAL A 92 -2.93 -2.10 15.57
CA VAL A 92 -2.63 -3.39 14.97
C VAL A 92 -1.62 -4.12 15.86
N THR A 93 -1.90 -5.38 16.18
CA THR A 93 -1.00 -6.21 16.99
C THR A 93 0.00 -6.88 16.08
N THR A 94 1.28 -6.58 16.24
CA THR A 94 2.36 -7.19 15.46
C THR A 94 3.16 -8.14 16.34
N THR A 95 3.15 -9.41 15.98
CA THR A 95 3.98 -10.46 16.59
C THR A 95 5.16 -10.77 15.66
N ILE A 96 6.37 -10.56 16.16
CA ILE A 96 7.62 -10.83 15.47
C ILE A 96 8.26 -12.05 16.11
N SER A 97 8.53 -13.10 15.35
CA SER A 97 9.19 -14.31 15.82
C SER A 97 10.51 -14.52 15.08
N SER A 98 11.53 -14.98 15.80
CA SER A 98 12.87 -15.24 15.25
C SER A 98 13.26 -16.70 15.46
N LYS A 99 13.81 -17.33 14.43
CA LYS A 99 14.27 -18.72 14.44
C LYS A 99 15.63 -18.83 13.76
N VAL A 100 16.57 -19.51 14.39
CA VAL A 100 17.88 -19.81 13.76
C VAL A 100 17.83 -21.22 13.18
N VAL A 101 18.30 -21.36 11.94
CA VAL A 101 18.43 -22.64 11.24
C VAL A 101 19.90 -22.87 10.94
N ASP A 102 20.43 -23.99 11.40
CA ASP A 102 21.83 -24.36 11.17
C ASP A 102 22.06 -24.87 9.74
N SER A 103 23.27 -24.66 9.22
CA SER A 103 23.73 -25.16 7.92
C SER A 103 23.56 -26.67 7.73
N THR A 104 23.67 -27.45 8.80
CA THR A 104 23.54 -28.90 8.83
C THR A 104 22.15 -29.40 9.25
N ALA A 105 21.21 -28.47 9.52
CA ALA A 105 19.86 -28.83 9.93
C ALA A 105 19.16 -29.66 8.85
N SER A 106 18.44 -30.70 9.28
CA SER A 106 17.64 -31.54 8.38
C SER A 106 16.64 -30.68 7.60
N GLY A 107 16.69 -30.76 6.27
CA GLY A 107 15.83 -29.98 5.37
C GLY A 107 16.38 -28.62 4.94
N ASN A 108 17.54 -28.19 5.45
CA ASN A 108 18.19 -26.97 4.96
C ASN A 108 18.90 -27.24 3.62
N THR A 109 18.32 -26.75 2.52
CA THR A 109 18.87 -26.89 1.16
C THR A 109 19.86 -25.79 0.78
N LEU A 110 20.07 -24.77 1.64
CA LEU A 110 20.96 -23.65 1.36
C LEU A 110 22.41 -23.91 1.79
N HIS A 111 22.65 -24.95 2.60
CA HIS A 111 23.96 -25.32 3.14
C HIS A 111 24.70 -24.17 3.89
N VAL A 112 23.94 -23.18 4.35
CA VAL A 112 24.41 -22.06 5.18
C VAL A 112 23.44 -21.86 6.34
N SER A 113 23.95 -21.43 7.49
CA SER A 113 23.10 -21.05 8.62
C SER A 113 22.42 -19.71 8.34
N TYR A 114 21.17 -19.57 8.77
CA TYR A 114 20.40 -18.35 8.58
C TYR A 114 19.44 -18.10 9.75
N THR A 115 19.01 -16.85 9.91
CA THR A 115 17.93 -16.46 10.81
C THR A 115 16.68 -16.17 9.99
N GLU A 116 15.55 -16.76 10.34
CA GLU A 116 14.24 -16.46 9.79
C GLU A 116 13.47 -15.56 10.76
N ILE A 117 12.94 -14.46 10.23
CA ILE A 117 12.02 -13.57 10.94
C ILE A 117 10.64 -13.73 10.33
N THR A 118 9.65 -14.03 11.17
CA THR A 118 8.23 -14.04 10.78
C THR A 118 7.52 -12.89 11.46
N ASN A 119 6.82 -12.08 10.66
CA ASN A 119 5.96 -11.00 11.14
C ASN A 119 4.52 -11.45 10.92
N LYS A 120 3.72 -11.40 11.99
CA LYS A 120 2.28 -11.62 11.96
C LYS A 120 1.60 -10.35 12.45
N LEU A 121 0.82 -9.71 11.60
CA LEU A 121 0.06 -8.50 11.89
C LEU A 121 -1.41 -8.90 11.99
N ASP A 122 -1.99 -8.76 13.17
CA ASP A 122 -3.37 -9.10 13.45
C ASP A 122 -4.25 -7.84 13.46
N GLY A 123 -5.36 -7.91 12.74
CA GLY A 123 -6.35 -6.84 12.71
C GLY A 123 -5.96 -5.62 11.87
N VAL A 124 -5.20 -5.80 10.79
CA VAL A 124 -4.83 -4.72 9.85
C VAL A 124 -6.11 -4.18 9.19
N PRO A 125 -6.35 -2.85 9.17
CA PRO A 125 -7.52 -2.30 8.49
C PRO A 125 -7.48 -2.54 6.97
N ASP A 126 -8.60 -2.98 6.42
CA ASP A 126 -8.77 -3.22 4.97
C ASP A 126 -9.75 -2.23 4.29
N SER A 127 -10.04 -1.09 4.94
CA SER A 127 -10.82 -0.01 4.33
C SER A 127 -10.10 0.58 3.12
N ALA A 128 -10.84 1.16 2.18
CA ALA A 128 -10.27 1.80 0.99
C ALA A 128 -9.21 2.85 1.35
N GLN A 129 -9.48 3.68 2.36
CA GLN A 129 -8.54 4.69 2.86
C GLN A 129 -7.22 4.06 3.37
N ALA A 130 -7.32 3.03 4.22
CA ALA A 130 -6.15 2.37 4.78
C ALA A 130 -5.29 1.71 3.70
N LEU A 131 -5.92 1.06 2.72
CA LEU A 131 -5.20 0.39 1.63
C LEU A 131 -4.59 1.41 0.65
N LEU A 132 -5.24 2.53 0.38
CA LEU A 132 -4.65 3.62 -0.41
C LEU A 132 -3.42 4.22 0.29
N ALA A 133 -3.42 4.32 1.62
CA ALA A 133 -2.24 4.73 2.38
C ALA A 133 -1.09 3.72 2.28
N GLN A 134 -1.38 2.41 2.24
CA GLN A 134 -0.36 1.39 1.97
C GLN A 134 0.18 1.48 0.55
N ALA A 135 -0.68 1.68 -0.46
CA ALA A 135 -0.26 1.88 -1.85
C ALA A 135 0.61 3.14 -2.00
N SER A 136 0.23 4.23 -1.32
CA SER A 136 1.03 5.47 -1.24
C SER A 136 2.40 5.20 -0.61
N THR A 137 2.44 4.48 0.52
CA THR A 137 3.70 4.08 1.18
C THR A 137 4.59 3.26 0.23
N LEU A 138 4.01 2.31 -0.49
CA LEU A 138 4.72 1.46 -1.44
C LEU A 138 5.39 2.29 -2.54
N ILE A 139 4.61 3.11 -3.26
CA ILE A 139 5.12 3.87 -4.40
C ILE A 139 6.09 4.98 -3.97
N ASN A 140 5.81 5.66 -2.85
CA ASN A 140 6.67 6.73 -2.35
C ASN A 140 7.99 6.17 -1.84
N THR A 141 7.99 5.01 -1.17
CA THR A 141 9.25 4.35 -0.74
C THR A 141 10.12 4.02 -1.96
N ILE A 142 9.52 3.54 -3.05
CA ILE A 142 10.23 3.26 -4.30
C ILE A 142 10.80 4.56 -4.90
N ASN A 143 9.98 5.61 -4.98
CA ASN A 143 10.36 6.88 -5.58
C ASN A 143 11.44 7.61 -4.78
N GLU A 144 11.30 7.69 -3.45
CA GLU A 144 12.21 8.39 -2.54
C GLU A 144 13.53 7.65 -2.40
N ALA A 145 13.52 6.32 -2.26
CA ALA A 145 14.76 5.55 -2.21
C ALA A 145 15.50 5.58 -3.56
N CYS A 146 14.74 5.67 -4.66
CA CYS A 146 15.22 5.71 -6.04
C CYS A 146 16.42 4.79 -6.30
N PRO A 147 16.28 3.47 -6.09
CA PRO A 147 17.40 2.56 -6.19
C PRO A 147 17.88 2.42 -7.64
N TYR A 148 19.13 2.02 -7.78
CA TYR A 148 19.66 1.43 -9.00
C TYR A 148 18.82 0.22 -9.41
N PHE A 149 18.60 0.06 -10.71
CA PHE A 149 18.09 -1.17 -11.29
C PHE A 149 18.89 -1.55 -12.54
N HIS A 150 18.91 -2.85 -12.79
CA HIS A 150 19.39 -3.45 -14.03
C HIS A 150 18.44 -4.58 -14.42
N ALA A 151 18.01 -4.59 -15.67
CA ALA A 151 17.10 -5.55 -16.25
C ALA A 151 17.65 -6.06 -17.58
N ASN A 152 17.47 -7.34 -17.84
CA ASN A 152 17.80 -7.94 -19.13
C ASN A 152 16.53 -8.02 -19.98
N ASN A 153 16.57 -7.43 -21.17
CA ASN A 153 15.52 -7.61 -22.16
C ASN A 153 15.68 -8.99 -22.82
N SER A 154 14.54 -9.63 -23.10
CA SER A 154 14.54 -10.88 -23.88
C SER A 154 15.11 -10.66 -25.28
N SER A 155 15.84 -11.65 -25.78
CA SER A 155 16.34 -11.70 -27.17
C SER A 155 15.27 -12.11 -28.17
N GLU A 156 14.10 -12.56 -27.72
CA GLU A 156 12.98 -12.92 -28.58
C GLU A 156 12.45 -11.69 -29.34
N ALA A 157 12.19 -11.86 -30.65
CA ALA A 157 11.90 -10.75 -31.56
C ALA A 157 10.66 -9.91 -31.14
N ASN A 158 9.65 -10.56 -30.59
CA ASN A 158 8.37 -9.94 -30.22
C ASN A 158 8.16 -9.84 -28.70
N ALA A 159 9.20 -10.08 -27.90
CA ALA A 159 9.07 -9.92 -26.46
C ALA A 159 9.01 -8.42 -26.09
N PRO A 160 8.17 -8.03 -25.12
CA PRO A 160 8.17 -6.68 -24.60
C PRO A 160 9.53 -6.35 -23.98
N LYS A 161 9.99 -5.12 -24.19
CA LYS A 161 11.30 -4.63 -23.78
C LYS A 161 11.15 -3.37 -22.95
N PHE A 162 11.96 -3.24 -21.92
CA PHE A 162 12.11 -1.94 -21.25
C PHE A 162 12.85 -0.98 -22.19
N SER A 163 12.39 0.27 -22.22
CA SER A 163 13.07 1.38 -22.91
C SER A 163 14.45 1.64 -22.30
N THR A 164 14.55 1.56 -20.97
CA THR A 164 15.79 1.67 -20.19
C THR A 164 16.05 0.39 -19.41
N THR A 165 17.17 -0.27 -19.68
CA THR A 165 17.56 -1.54 -19.02
C THR A 165 18.49 -1.35 -17.83
N THR A 166 19.11 -0.19 -17.68
CA THR A 166 19.96 0.14 -16.54
C THR A 166 19.74 1.60 -16.18
N GLY A 167 19.46 1.87 -14.91
CA GLY A 167 19.19 3.23 -14.47
C GLY A 167 18.79 3.29 -13.01
N LYS A 168 18.11 4.37 -12.65
CA LYS A 168 17.47 4.55 -11.35
C LYS A 168 15.95 4.49 -11.52
N ILE A 169 15.25 3.88 -10.58
CA ILE A 169 13.80 3.65 -10.73
C ILE A 169 13.02 4.96 -10.89
N CYS A 170 13.27 5.97 -10.06
CA CYS A 170 12.58 7.27 -10.13
C CYS A 170 12.92 8.10 -11.38
N GLY A 171 13.90 7.66 -12.19
CA GLY A 171 14.27 8.31 -13.45
C GLY A 171 13.67 7.59 -14.65
N ALA A 172 13.92 6.27 -14.74
CA ALA A 172 13.45 5.48 -15.87
C ALA A 172 11.92 5.33 -15.91
N PHE A 173 11.26 5.43 -14.75
CA PHE A 173 9.81 5.24 -14.60
C PHE A 173 9.12 6.47 -14.01
N SER A 174 9.62 7.68 -14.30
CA SER A 174 9.09 8.91 -13.68
C SER A 174 7.64 9.19 -14.05
N GLU A 175 7.25 8.90 -15.29
CA GLU A 175 5.88 9.10 -15.76
C GLU A 175 4.93 8.09 -15.12
N GLU A 176 5.32 6.82 -15.05
CA GLU A 176 4.55 5.75 -14.42
C GLU A 176 4.37 6.00 -12.91
N ILE A 177 5.44 6.40 -12.22
CA ILE A 177 5.36 6.75 -10.79
C ILE A 177 4.41 7.93 -10.59
N SER A 178 4.53 8.98 -11.41
CA SER A 178 3.67 10.16 -11.32
C SER A 178 2.20 9.82 -11.58
N ALA A 179 1.94 8.97 -12.58
CA ALA A 179 0.60 8.49 -12.90
C ALA A 179 0.01 7.69 -11.73
N ILE A 180 0.76 6.74 -11.15
CA ILE A 180 0.32 5.94 -10.00
C ILE A 180 0.05 6.83 -8.77
N GLN A 181 0.94 7.78 -8.47
CA GLN A 181 0.75 8.73 -7.36
C GLN A 181 -0.50 9.59 -7.57
N LYS A 182 -0.74 10.05 -8.80
CA LYS A 182 -1.96 10.79 -9.14
C LYS A 182 -3.22 9.93 -8.96
N MET A 183 -3.21 8.68 -9.43
CA MET A 183 -4.33 7.75 -9.24
C MET A 183 -4.64 7.53 -7.77
N ILE A 184 -3.62 7.34 -6.93
CA ILE A 184 -3.79 7.18 -5.48
C ILE A 184 -4.39 8.45 -4.86
N THR A 185 -3.89 9.62 -5.25
CA THR A 185 -4.38 10.92 -4.75
C THR A 185 -5.84 11.15 -5.12
N ASP A 186 -6.20 10.94 -6.39
CA ASP A 186 -7.58 11.08 -6.88
C ASP A 186 -8.52 10.09 -6.18
N ALA A 187 -8.06 8.85 -5.95
CA ALA A 187 -8.82 7.83 -5.23
C ALA A 187 -9.01 8.16 -3.74
N GLN A 188 -7.99 8.73 -3.09
CA GLN A 188 -8.11 9.20 -1.70
C GLN A 188 -9.15 10.32 -1.61
N GLU A 189 -9.10 11.30 -2.52
CA GLU A 189 -10.07 12.39 -2.56
C GLU A 189 -11.49 11.92 -2.87
N LEU A 190 -11.62 10.87 -3.70
CA LEU A 190 -12.89 10.20 -3.97
C LEU A 190 -13.44 9.57 -2.69
N VAL A 191 -12.63 8.79 -1.97
CA VAL A 191 -13.07 8.10 -0.74
C VAL A 191 -13.50 9.10 0.33
N ASN A 192 -12.84 10.25 0.43
CA ASN A 192 -13.21 11.34 1.34
C ASN A 192 -14.64 11.86 1.12
N GLN A 193 -15.19 11.75 -0.09
CA GLN A 193 -16.57 12.18 -0.35
C GLN A 193 -17.62 11.27 0.32
N THR A 194 -17.23 10.06 0.74
CA THR A 194 -18.14 9.11 1.40
C THR A 194 -18.70 9.68 2.71
N SER A 195 -17.90 10.41 3.49
CA SER A 195 -18.39 11.05 4.73
C SER A 195 -19.39 12.16 4.44
N VAL A 196 -19.14 12.99 3.41
CA VAL A 196 -20.06 14.07 2.99
C VAL A 196 -21.43 13.52 2.62
N ILE A 197 -21.47 12.40 1.90
CA ILE A 197 -22.72 11.72 1.51
C ILE A 197 -23.45 11.18 2.75
N ASN A 198 -22.74 10.55 3.67
CA ASN A 198 -23.32 9.98 4.89
C ASN A 198 -23.84 11.05 5.86
N GLU A 199 -23.19 12.22 5.93
CA GLU A 199 -23.62 13.33 6.78
C GLU A 199 -24.91 14.02 6.28
N HIS A 200 -25.22 13.88 4.99
CA HIS A 200 -26.36 14.55 4.35
C HIS A 200 -27.34 13.55 3.74
N GLU A 201 -27.83 12.60 4.55
CA GLU A 201 -28.81 11.61 4.10
C GLU A 201 -30.07 12.23 3.49
N GLN A 202 -30.61 11.60 2.45
CA GLN A 202 -31.81 12.04 1.73
C GLN A 202 -33.03 11.15 2.04
N SER A 203 -33.06 10.55 3.23
CA SER A 203 -34.07 9.58 3.65
C SER A 203 -35.39 10.24 4.12
N THR A 204 -35.33 11.51 4.54
CA THR A 204 -36.49 12.24 5.07
C THR A 204 -37.32 12.85 3.93
N PRO A 205 -38.62 12.55 3.82
CA PRO A 205 -39.51 13.20 2.86
C PRO A 205 -39.62 14.71 3.14
N VAL A 206 -39.73 15.51 2.09
CA VAL A 206 -39.85 16.98 2.18
C VAL A 206 -41.24 17.44 1.74
N GLY A 207 -41.69 18.58 2.27
CA GLY A 207 -43.02 19.12 1.96
C GLY A 207 -43.26 20.48 2.61
N GLY A 208 -44.46 21.02 2.41
CA GLY A 208 -44.91 22.23 3.10
C GLY A 208 -45.19 21.96 4.58
N ASN A 209 -45.20 23.03 5.37
CA ASN A 209 -45.44 22.95 6.81
C ASN A 209 -46.84 23.44 7.18
N ASN A 210 -47.39 22.93 8.29
CA ASN A 210 -48.70 23.34 8.84
C ASN A 210 -49.88 23.21 7.86
N GLY A 211 -49.86 22.19 7.01
CA GLY A 211 -50.91 21.94 6.00
C GLY A 211 -50.95 22.97 4.85
N LYS A 212 -49.97 23.87 4.77
CA LYS A 212 -49.83 24.80 3.64
C LYS A 212 -49.13 24.12 2.46
N PRO A 213 -49.39 24.57 1.21
CA PRO A 213 -48.58 24.17 0.06
C PRO A 213 -47.11 24.50 0.30
N PHE A 214 -46.22 23.69 -0.28
CA PHE A 214 -44.78 23.90 -0.22
C PHE A 214 -44.39 25.26 -0.80
N ASN A 215 -43.56 26.01 -0.06
CA ASN A 215 -42.98 27.25 -0.52
C ASN A 215 -41.46 27.11 -0.72
N PRO A 216 -40.95 27.11 -1.97
CA PRO A 216 -39.53 26.98 -2.27
C PRO A 216 -38.64 28.04 -1.62
N PHE A 217 -39.18 29.21 -1.28
CA PHE A 217 -38.42 30.30 -0.68
C PHE A 217 -38.22 30.16 0.83
N THR A 218 -39.01 29.30 1.51
CA THR A 218 -38.97 29.19 2.98
C THR A 218 -38.88 27.75 3.49
N ASP A 219 -39.38 26.76 2.75
CA ASP A 219 -39.46 25.36 3.17
C ASP A 219 -38.31 24.50 2.60
N ALA A 220 -37.31 25.13 1.97
CA ALA A 220 -36.23 24.45 1.24
C ALA A 220 -34.87 24.42 1.97
N SER A 221 -34.83 24.51 3.30
CA SER A 221 -33.57 24.46 4.06
C SER A 221 -32.78 23.16 3.85
N PHE A 222 -33.47 22.06 3.53
CA PHE A 222 -32.86 20.78 3.17
C PHE A 222 -32.01 20.86 1.89
N ALA A 223 -32.24 21.85 1.02
CA ALA A 223 -31.60 21.94 -0.29
C ALA A 223 -30.07 22.09 -0.19
N GLN A 224 -29.55 22.69 0.88
CA GLN A 224 -28.10 22.81 1.08
C GLN A 224 -27.44 21.43 1.27
N GLY A 225 -28.04 20.58 2.10
CA GLY A 225 -27.55 19.22 2.31
C GLY A 225 -27.76 18.35 1.09
N MET A 226 -28.91 18.49 0.42
CA MET A 226 -29.20 17.80 -0.85
C MET A 226 -28.16 18.15 -1.93
N LEU A 227 -27.79 19.42 -2.06
CA LEU A 227 -26.78 19.88 -3.02
C LEU A 227 -25.39 19.36 -2.65
N ALA A 228 -25.01 19.39 -1.37
CA ALA A 228 -23.74 18.85 -0.91
C ALA A 228 -23.62 17.35 -1.22
N ASN A 229 -24.67 16.57 -0.93
CA ASN A 229 -24.73 15.15 -1.23
C ASN A 229 -24.62 14.88 -2.75
N ALA A 230 -25.44 15.54 -3.57
CA ALA A 230 -25.42 15.38 -5.03
C ALA A 230 -24.06 15.78 -5.63
N SER A 231 -23.46 16.86 -5.15
CA SER A 231 -22.15 17.34 -5.61
C SER A 231 -21.04 16.36 -5.23
N ALA A 232 -21.09 15.79 -4.03
CA ALA A 232 -20.15 14.75 -3.58
C ALA A 232 -20.23 13.49 -4.46
N GLN A 233 -21.45 13.01 -4.77
CA GLN A 233 -21.64 11.87 -5.68
C GLN A 233 -21.08 12.14 -7.09
N ALA A 234 -21.38 13.32 -7.66
CA ALA A 234 -20.85 13.71 -8.96
C ALA A 234 -19.31 13.81 -8.95
N LYS A 235 -18.73 14.33 -7.87
CA LYS A 235 -17.27 14.41 -7.69
C LYS A 235 -16.64 13.02 -7.60
N MET A 236 -17.25 12.06 -6.89
CA MET A 236 -16.77 10.68 -6.86
C MET A 236 -16.75 10.06 -8.27
N LEU A 237 -17.81 10.26 -9.05
CA LEU A 237 -17.88 9.74 -10.42
C LEU A 237 -16.80 10.35 -11.31
N ASN A 238 -16.59 11.66 -11.23
CA ASN A 238 -15.55 12.35 -12.00
C ASN A 238 -14.14 11.89 -11.63
N LEU A 239 -13.84 11.73 -10.33
CA LEU A 239 -12.55 11.24 -9.86
C LEU A 239 -12.31 9.79 -10.27
N ALA A 240 -13.34 8.92 -10.18
CA ALA A 240 -13.23 7.54 -10.65
C ALA A 240 -12.89 7.48 -12.15
N HIS A 241 -13.54 8.33 -12.94
CA HIS A 241 -13.24 8.47 -14.36
C HIS A 241 -11.80 8.98 -14.58
N GLN A 242 -11.34 10.00 -13.84
CA GLN A 242 -9.98 10.52 -13.94
C GLN A 242 -8.90 9.48 -13.59
N VAL A 243 -9.14 8.66 -12.56
CA VAL A 243 -8.25 7.53 -12.23
C VAL A 243 -8.13 6.58 -13.43
N GLY A 244 -9.26 6.22 -14.04
CA GLY A 244 -9.29 5.38 -15.23
C GLY A 244 -8.53 5.99 -16.41
N GLN A 245 -8.75 7.28 -16.70
CA GLN A 245 -8.07 7.97 -17.81
C GLN A 245 -6.56 8.13 -17.60
N THR A 246 -6.09 8.17 -16.34
CA THR A 246 -4.67 8.35 -16.03
C THR A 246 -3.81 7.16 -16.47
N ILE A 247 -4.39 5.96 -16.57
CA ILE A 247 -3.66 4.72 -16.91
C ILE A 247 -4.21 4.00 -18.15
N ASN A 248 -5.22 4.57 -18.81
CA ASN A 248 -5.84 3.93 -19.97
C ASN A 248 -4.84 3.93 -21.16
N PRO A 249 -4.35 2.76 -21.62
CA PRO A 249 -3.35 2.69 -22.68
C PRO A 249 -3.81 3.32 -23.99
N ASP A 250 -5.12 3.43 -24.25
CA ASP A 250 -5.65 4.10 -25.46
C ASP A 250 -5.30 5.60 -25.51
N ASN A 251 -5.03 6.20 -24.34
CA ASN A 251 -4.69 7.61 -24.18
C ASN A 251 -3.24 7.83 -23.76
N LEU A 252 -2.43 6.76 -23.66
CA LEU A 252 -1.00 6.86 -23.38
C LEU A 252 -0.23 6.92 -24.69
N THR A 253 0.73 7.83 -24.76
CA THR A 253 1.71 7.85 -25.85
C THR A 253 2.93 7.05 -25.40
N GLY A 254 3.20 5.91 -26.03
CA GLY A 254 4.43 5.16 -25.80
C GLY A 254 5.62 5.80 -26.51
N SER A 255 6.78 5.76 -25.89
CA SER A 255 8.09 5.84 -26.56
C SER A 255 8.65 4.44 -26.78
#